data_AF-A0A3D4QLH7-F1
#
_entry.id   AF-A0A3D4QLH7-F1
#
_cell.length_a   1.000
_cell.length_b   1.000
_cell.length_c   1.000
_cell.angle_alpha   90.00
_cell.angle_beta   90.00
_cell.angle_gamma   90.00
#
_symmetry.space_group_name_H-M   'P 1'
#
loop_
_entity.id
_entity.type
_entity.pdbx_description
1 polymer ?
#
loop_
_entity_poly.entity_id
_entity_poly.type
_entity_poly.pdbx_seq_one_letter_code
_entity_poly.pdbx_strand_id
1 'polypeptide(L)' 'LWEHAYYLDYQNARQAFLEAFFDHLADWNFAATCLETQGDPEILAA' A
#
# COMPACT_ATOMS: atom_id res chain seq x y z
N LEU A 1 9.09 1.60 3.81
CA LEU A 1 9.03 1.21 5.24
C LEU A 1 9.78 2.23 6.10
N TRP A 2 9.35 3.50 6.02
CA TRP A 2 9.90 4.55 6.89
C TRP A 2 9.39 4.32 8.31
N GLU A 3 10.26 4.48 9.33
CA GLU A 3 9.89 4.21 10.72
C GLU A 3 8.71 5.08 11.17
N HIS A 4 8.64 6.34 10.74
CA HIS A 4 7.52 7.21 11.08
C HIS A 4 6.13 6.73 10.60
N ALA A 5 6.06 5.73 9.71
CA ALA A 5 4.79 5.17 9.25
C ALA A 5 4.20 4.14 10.23
N TYR A 6 5.01 3.60 11.16
CA TYR A 6 4.60 2.50 12.03
C TYR A 6 5.18 2.53 13.45
N TYR A 7 6.16 3.37 13.74
CA TYR A 7 6.94 3.25 14.99
C TYR A 7 6.12 3.59 16.25
N LEU A 8 5.12 4.47 16.16
CA LEU A 8 4.24 4.77 17.30
C LEU A 8 3.40 3.56 17.72
N ASP A 9 2.98 2.74 16.75
CA ASP A 9 2.09 1.60 16.99
C ASP A 9 2.87 0.28 17.16
N TYR A 10 3.97 0.10 16.42
CA TYR A 10 4.70 -1.17 16.31
C TYR A 10 6.18 -1.07 16.73
N GLN A 11 6.74 0.11 16.98
CA GLN A 11 8.15 0.31 17.33
C GLN A 11 9.10 -0.43 16.36
N ASN A 12 9.97 -1.30 16.87
CA ASN A 12 10.89 -2.11 16.07
C ASN A 12 10.22 -3.34 15.41
N ALA A 13 8.95 -3.64 15.73
CA ALA A 13 8.22 -4.80 15.21
C ALA A 13 7.68 -4.55 13.79
N ARG A 14 8.58 -4.27 12.85
CA ARG A 14 8.27 -4.01 11.44
C ARG A 14 7.44 -5.12 10.79
N GLN A 15 7.69 -6.37 11.17
CA GLN A 15 6.96 -7.52 10.65
C GLN A 15 5.47 -7.44 11.00
N ALA A 16 5.12 -7.13 12.25
CA ALA A 16 3.74 -7.01 12.68
C ALA A 16 2.99 -5.88 11.96
N PHE A 17 3.67 -4.76 11.67
CA PHE A 17 3.10 -3.69 10.83
C PHE A 17 2.76 -4.18 9.42
N LEU A 18 3.67 -4.94 8.79
CA LEU A 18 3.45 -5.48 7.44
C LEU A 18 2.31 -6.49 7.39
N GLU A 19 2.24 -7.39 8.38
CA GLU A 19 1.15 -8.36 8.52
C GLU A 19 -0.19 -7.63 8.62
N ALA A 20 -0.32 -6.67 9.55
CA ALA A 20 -1.55 -5.88 9.69
C ALA A 20 -1.90 -5.08 8.43
N PHE A 21 -0.90 -4.51 7.74
CA PHE A 21 -1.14 -3.75 6.51
C PHE A 21 -1.72 -4.63 5.40
N PHE A 22 -1.10 -5.79 5.11
CA PHE A 22 -1.56 -6.65 4.03
C PHE A 22 -2.86 -7.40 4.36
N ASP A 23 -3.04 -7.78 5.62
CA ASP A 23 -4.22 -8.54 6.05
C ASP A 23 -5.47 -7.66 6.18
N HIS A 24 -5.32 -6.36 6.46
CA HIS A 24 -6.45 -5.51 6.86
C HIS A 24 -6.54 -4.15 6.17
N LEU A 25 -5.46 -3.59 5.62
CA LEU A 25 -5.44 -2.19 5.16
C LEU A 25 -5.23 -2.04 3.65
N ALA A 26 -4.59 -3.00 2.99
CA ALA A 26 -4.30 -2.92 1.57
C ALA A 26 -5.60 -2.91 0.74
N ASP A 27 -5.79 -1.87 -0.06
CA ASP A 27 -6.87 -1.80 -1.05
C ASP A 27 -6.45 -2.49 -2.35
N TRP A 28 -6.80 -3.76 -2.46
CA TRP A 28 -6.49 -4.57 -3.64
C TRP A 28 -7.34 -4.20 -4.87
N ASN A 29 -8.52 -3.62 -4.69
CA ASN A 29 -9.33 -3.19 -5.82
C ASN A 29 -8.68 -1.99 -6.51
N PHE A 30 -8.20 -1.03 -5.74
CA PHE A 30 -7.42 0.09 -6.27
C PHE A 30 -6.18 -0.39 -7.03
N ALA A 31 -5.42 -1.32 -6.43
CA ALA A 31 -4.24 -1.88 -7.09
C ALA A 31 -4.58 -2.59 -8.41
N ALA A 32 -5.69 -3.33 -8.46
CA ALA A 32 -6.18 -3.99 -9.68
C ALA A 32 -6.59 -2.96 -10.75
N THR A 33 -7.31 -1.90 -10.38
CA THR A 33 -7.66 -0.81 -11.30
C THR A 33 -6.41 -0.14 -11.88
N CYS A 34 -5.39 0.15 -11.05
CA CYS A 34 -4.13 0.69 -11.54
C CYS A 34 -3.44 -0.23 -12.55
N LEU A 35 -3.46 -1.54 -12.31
CA LEU A 35 -2.87 -2.53 -13.22
C LEU A 35 -3.60 -2.57 -14.57
N GLU A 36 -4.93 -2.59 -14.56
CA GLU A 36 -5.75 -2.56 -15.79
C GLU A 36 -5.53 -1.27 -16.58
N THR A 37 -5.43 -0.15 -15.86
CA THR A 37 -5.23 1.18 -16.42
C THR A 37 -3.79 1.42 -16.90
N GLN A 38 -2.83 0.59 -16.50
CA GLN A 38 -1.39 0.79 -16.79
C GLN A 38 -1.07 0.81 -18.31
N GLY A 39 -2.02 0.42 -19.17
CA GLY A 39 -1.97 0.52 -20.62
C GLY A 39 -2.79 1.66 -21.25
N ASP A 40 -3.51 2.46 -20.46
CA ASP A 40 -4.39 3.53 -20.96
C ASP A 40 -3.70 4.91 -20.83
N PRO A 41 -3.26 5.52 -21.94
CA PRO A 41 -2.47 6.75 -21.92
C PRO A 41 -3.22 7.98 -21.38
N GLU A 42 -4.55 7.94 -21.28
CA GLU A 42 -5.34 9.07 -20.78
C GLU A 42 -5.21 9.27 -19.26
N ILE A 43 -4.92 8.21 -18.49
CA ILE A 43 -4.80 8.28 -17.02
C ILE A 43 -3.38 8.68 -16.55
N LEU A 44 -2.35 8.47 -17.37
CA LEU A 44 -0.97 8.91 -17.07
C LEU A 44 -0.73 10.41 -17.32
N ALA A 45 -1.69 11.10 -17.94
CA ALA A 45 -1.57 12.51 -18.34
C ALA A 45 -2.37 13.49 -17.43
N ALA A 46 -3.14 13.00 -16.47
CA ALA A 46 -3.90 13.80 -15.50
C ALA A 46 -3.19 13.89 -14.14
#